data_AF-A0A4Z9PMZ6-F1
#
_entry.id   AF-A0A4Z9PMZ6-F1
#
_cell.length_a   1.000
_cell.length_b   1.000
_cell.length_c   1.000
_cell.angle_alpha   90.00
_cell.angle_beta   90.00
_cell.angle_gamma   90.00
#
_symmetry.space_group_name_H-M   'P 1'
#
loop_
_entity.id
_entity.type
_entity.pdbx_description
1 polymer ?
#
loop_
_entity_poly.entity_id
_entity_poly.type
_entity_poly.pdbx_seq_one_letter_code
_entity_poly.pdbx_strand_id
1 'polypeptide(L)'
;MSELAIIEIAPDMAPSIYVENGLEKFLEQIRESVKEVPDLSTAKGRARIASLAAQVSRSKTAVEKPGRDYLRHLKEAVKPAEAELRRFVSACDEMRDEVRRPLTEWEAEQERIKAEEAMNVLHAEALEMNIKFDQERAAKFEADHEMALLMNEKHDREAKEKAEEAERQRIAHEEELKRQAAEKAKREAEEKIERERAEASRREAELKLKAEQAERERIAADQKAEAEKKAAAERAEREKQEAIEVEKRKAQEEADRIKREAEAKEVARLAEEKRIADEAAARAADVEHRRAINASAVQALIDQGIPDDWAKACVVAIARGKVPATTINY
;
A
#
# COMPACT_ATOMS: atom_id res chain seq x y z
N MET A 1 66.99 -105.21 -66.57
CA MET A 1 67.52 -103.93 -66.08
C MET A 1 67.58 -102.98 -67.26
N SER A 2 66.45 -102.38 -67.63
CA SER A 2 66.41 -101.29 -68.61
C SER A 2 66.44 -99.99 -67.82
N GLU A 3 67.62 -99.37 -67.73
CA GLU A 3 67.74 -97.97 -67.34
C GLU A 3 67.02 -97.13 -68.40
N LEU A 4 65.81 -96.70 -68.08
CA LEU A 4 65.13 -95.66 -68.86
C LEU A 4 65.93 -94.37 -68.65
N ALA A 5 66.51 -93.88 -69.74
CA ALA A 5 67.16 -92.59 -69.83
C ALA A 5 66.37 -91.54 -69.05
N ILE A 6 67.07 -90.82 -68.17
CA ILE A 6 66.53 -89.63 -67.54
C ILE A 6 65.96 -88.77 -68.67
N ILE A 7 64.67 -88.47 -68.61
CA ILE A 7 63.97 -87.64 -69.60
C ILE A 7 64.56 -86.23 -69.47
N GLU A 8 65.65 -85.97 -70.18
CA GLU A 8 66.25 -84.64 -70.28
C GLU A 8 65.53 -83.90 -71.39
N ILE A 9 64.64 -82.97 -71.00
CA ILE A 9 63.97 -82.07 -71.94
C ILE A 9 64.93 -80.92 -72.20
N ALA A 10 65.54 -80.91 -73.39
CA ALA A 10 66.38 -79.81 -73.83
C ALA A 10 65.53 -78.52 -74.02
N PRO A 11 66.09 -77.32 -73.74
CA PRO A 11 65.34 -76.06 -73.78
C PRO A 11 64.73 -75.70 -75.15
N ASP A 12 65.34 -76.17 -76.24
CA ASP A 12 64.91 -76.00 -77.63
C ASP A 12 63.67 -76.83 -77.99
N MET A 13 63.45 -77.94 -77.28
CA MET A 13 62.27 -78.80 -77.42
C MET A 13 61.08 -78.32 -76.58
N ALA A 14 61.29 -77.35 -75.69
CA ALA A 14 60.25 -76.83 -74.81
C ALA A 14 59.02 -76.26 -75.57
N PRO A 15 59.16 -75.48 -76.66
CA PRO A 15 58.01 -74.93 -77.40
C PRO A 15 57.12 -75.98 -78.06
N SER A 16 57.64 -77.15 -78.41
CA SER A 16 56.87 -78.23 -79.06
C SER A 16 56.28 -79.23 -78.05
N ILE A 17 56.86 -79.31 -76.84
CA ILE A 17 56.44 -80.22 -75.77
C ILE A 17 55.42 -79.57 -74.82
N TYR A 18 55.61 -78.30 -74.43
CA TYR A 18 54.70 -77.58 -73.52
C TYR A 18 53.57 -76.90 -74.28
N VAL A 19 52.84 -77.71 -75.04
CA VAL A 19 51.61 -77.35 -75.76
C VAL A 19 50.45 -78.19 -75.23
N GLU A 20 49.24 -77.87 -75.67
CA GLU A 20 48.05 -78.65 -75.33
C GLU A 20 48.26 -80.13 -75.70
N ASN A 21 48.13 -81.03 -74.72
CA ASN A 21 48.37 -82.48 -74.84
C ASN A 21 49.80 -82.92 -75.22
N GLY A 22 50.78 -82.01 -75.27
CA GLY A 22 52.17 -82.34 -75.66
C GLY A 22 52.91 -83.23 -74.65
N LEU A 23 52.43 -83.30 -73.41
CA LEU A 23 53.03 -84.10 -72.33
C LEU A 23 52.49 -85.54 -72.24
N GLU A 24 51.44 -85.90 -73.00
CA GLU A 24 50.76 -87.19 -72.83
C GLU A 24 51.70 -88.39 -73.10
N LYS A 25 52.61 -88.26 -74.08
CA LYS A 25 53.60 -89.31 -74.39
C LYS A 25 54.53 -89.60 -73.21
N PHE A 26 54.92 -88.58 -72.44
CA PHE A 26 55.74 -88.76 -71.24
C PHE A 26 54.94 -89.42 -70.11
N LEU A 27 53.65 -89.09 -69.98
CA LEU A 27 52.75 -89.73 -69.02
C LEU A 27 52.54 -91.21 -69.34
N GLU A 28 52.31 -91.56 -70.61
CA GLU A 28 52.20 -92.94 -71.07
C GLU A 28 53.48 -93.74 -70.80
N GLN A 29 54.66 -93.15 -71.08
CA GLN A 29 55.94 -93.78 -70.80
C GLN A 29 56.16 -94.02 -69.31
N ILE A 30 55.79 -93.06 -68.45
CA ILE A 30 55.85 -93.23 -66.99
C ILE A 30 54.89 -94.34 -66.54
N ARG A 31 53.65 -94.36 -67.04
CA ARG A 31 52.64 -95.39 -66.72
C ARG A 31 53.14 -96.80 -67.07
N GLU A 32 53.71 -96.99 -68.26
CA GLU A 32 54.23 -98.31 -68.66
C GLU A 32 55.42 -98.73 -67.78
N SER A 33 56.27 -97.78 -67.36
CA SER A 33 57.44 -98.06 -66.52
C SER A 33 57.11 -98.50 -65.09
N VAL A 34 55.90 -98.21 -64.60
CA VAL A 34 55.45 -98.56 -63.24
C VAL A 34 54.35 -99.61 -63.21
N LYS A 35 54.09 -100.26 -64.35
CA LYS A 35 53.01 -101.24 -64.52
C LYS A 35 53.26 -102.57 -63.81
N GLU A 36 54.49 -102.86 -63.43
CA GLU A 36 54.80 -104.06 -62.66
C GLU A 36 54.16 -104.01 -61.27
N VAL A 37 53.69 -105.17 -60.78
CA VAL A 37 53.05 -105.31 -59.46
C VAL A 37 53.92 -106.22 -58.58
N PRO A 38 54.88 -105.66 -57.82
CA PRO A 38 55.72 -106.44 -56.91
C PRO A 38 54.93 -107.01 -55.72
N ASP A 39 55.33 -108.19 -55.22
CA ASP A 39 54.69 -108.83 -54.07
C ASP A 39 54.93 -108.08 -52.74
N LEU A 40 53.84 -107.59 -52.14
CA LEU A 40 53.81 -106.85 -50.87
C LEU A 40 54.18 -107.68 -49.64
N SER A 41 54.06 -109.02 -49.72
CA SER A 41 54.40 -109.91 -48.62
C SER A 41 55.91 -109.90 -48.32
N THR A 42 56.73 -109.59 -49.32
CA THR A 42 58.20 -109.59 -49.23
C THR A 42 58.77 -108.19 -48.97
N ALA A 43 59.87 -108.11 -48.19
CA ALA A 43 60.60 -106.86 -48.00
C ALA A 43 61.16 -106.30 -49.32
N LYS A 44 61.58 -107.19 -50.24
CA LYS A 44 62.09 -106.81 -51.56
C LYS A 44 61.02 -106.19 -52.46
N GLY A 45 59.79 -106.73 -52.46
CA GLY A 45 58.68 -106.17 -53.24
C GLY A 45 58.24 -104.80 -52.72
N ARG A 46 58.15 -104.59 -51.40
CA ARG A 46 57.90 -103.26 -50.82
C ARG A 46 58.99 -102.24 -51.16
N ALA A 47 60.26 -102.64 -51.13
CA ALA A 47 61.37 -101.78 -51.54
C ALA A 47 61.32 -101.43 -53.03
N ARG A 48 60.88 -102.37 -53.89
CA ARG A 48 60.71 -102.12 -55.32
C ARG A 48 59.59 -101.10 -55.59
N ILE A 49 58.46 -101.21 -54.90
CA ILE A 49 57.35 -100.23 -55.01
C ILE A 49 57.83 -98.83 -54.60
N ALA A 50 58.59 -98.70 -53.51
CA ALA A 50 59.18 -97.43 -53.11
C ALA A 50 60.13 -96.85 -54.18
N SER A 51 60.92 -97.72 -54.83
CA SER A 51 61.78 -97.32 -55.95
C SER A 51 60.98 -96.85 -57.17
N LEU A 52 59.88 -97.51 -57.52
CA LEU A 52 59.01 -97.11 -58.63
C LEU A 52 58.33 -95.76 -58.34
N ALA A 53 57.84 -95.55 -57.13
CA ALA A 53 57.27 -94.26 -56.71
C ALA A 53 58.32 -93.13 -56.75
N ALA A 54 59.55 -93.41 -56.34
CA ALA A 54 60.66 -92.46 -56.44
C ALA A 54 61.00 -92.15 -57.91
N GLN A 55 60.91 -93.13 -58.82
CA GLN A 55 61.10 -92.93 -60.25
C GLN A 55 60.05 -91.97 -60.84
N VAL A 56 58.76 -92.18 -60.54
CA VAL A 56 57.68 -91.25 -60.95
C VAL A 56 57.96 -89.83 -60.47
N SER A 57 58.39 -89.68 -59.22
CA SER A 57 58.70 -88.37 -58.64
C SER A 57 59.87 -87.68 -59.35
N ARG A 58 60.91 -88.42 -59.72
CA ARG A 58 62.06 -87.89 -60.49
C ARG A 58 61.63 -87.49 -61.90
N SER A 59 60.86 -88.34 -62.60
CA SER A 59 60.34 -88.04 -63.93
C SER A 59 59.42 -86.82 -63.94
N LYS A 60 58.57 -86.64 -62.90
CA LYS A 60 57.77 -85.43 -62.72
C LYS A 60 58.65 -84.18 -62.64
N THR A 61 59.66 -84.19 -61.78
CA THR A 61 60.56 -83.03 -61.61
C THR A 61 61.36 -82.74 -62.88
N ALA A 62 61.77 -83.77 -63.63
CA ALA A 62 62.49 -83.62 -64.89
C ALA A 62 61.67 -82.91 -65.98
N VAL A 63 60.35 -83.09 -65.98
CA VAL A 63 59.42 -82.40 -66.91
C VAL A 63 58.99 -81.03 -66.36
N GLU A 64 58.70 -80.93 -65.06
CA GLU A 64 58.16 -79.70 -64.48
C GLU A 64 59.16 -78.54 -64.48
N LYS A 65 60.43 -78.81 -64.17
CA LYS A 65 61.45 -77.76 -64.01
C LYS A 65 61.74 -77.03 -65.33
N PRO A 66 62.00 -77.71 -66.47
CA PRO A 66 62.18 -77.03 -67.75
C PRO A 66 60.93 -76.29 -68.23
N GLY A 67 59.73 -76.81 -67.92
CA GLY A 67 58.46 -76.12 -68.23
C GLY A 67 58.31 -74.80 -67.49
N ARG A 68 58.65 -74.76 -66.20
CA ARG A 68 58.66 -73.50 -65.41
C ARG A 68 59.70 -72.51 -65.93
N ASP A 69 60.87 -72.99 -66.35
CA ASP A 69 61.91 -72.16 -66.94
C ASP A 69 61.45 -71.58 -68.29
N TYR A 70 60.81 -72.39 -69.15
CA TYR A 70 60.22 -71.94 -70.40
C TYR A 70 59.13 -70.87 -70.19
N LEU A 71 58.21 -71.08 -69.24
CA LEU A 71 57.19 -70.07 -68.88
C LEU A 71 57.81 -68.75 -68.40
N ARG A 72 58.93 -68.81 -67.66
CA ARG A 72 59.66 -67.60 -67.24
C ARG A 72 60.26 -66.89 -68.45
N HIS A 73 60.87 -67.61 -69.39
CA HIS A 73 61.41 -67.03 -70.62
C HIS A 73 60.33 -66.38 -71.49
N LEU A 74 59.16 -67.02 -71.65
CA LEU A 74 58.04 -66.44 -72.38
C LEU A 74 57.55 -65.14 -71.74
N LYS A 75 57.38 -65.11 -70.42
CA LYS A 75 56.99 -63.89 -69.70
C LYS A 75 58.05 -62.79 -69.82
N GLU A 76 59.33 -63.15 -69.75
CA GLU A 76 60.42 -62.19 -69.92
C GLU A 76 60.45 -61.59 -71.33
N ALA A 77 60.15 -62.38 -72.36
CA ALA A 77 60.10 -61.91 -73.74
C ALA A 77 58.97 -60.89 -74.00
N VAL A 78 57.88 -60.96 -73.24
CA VAL A 78 56.73 -60.04 -73.38
C VAL A 78 56.95 -58.71 -72.64
N LYS A 79 57.74 -58.69 -71.56
CA LYS A 79 57.99 -57.47 -70.76
C LYS A 79 58.46 -56.25 -71.55
N PRO A 80 59.41 -56.35 -72.52
CA PRO A 80 59.82 -55.20 -73.31
C PRO A 80 58.68 -54.61 -74.14
N ALA A 81 57.81 -55.46 -74.69
CA ALA A 81 56.65 -55.02 -75.45
C ALA A 81 55.62 -54.33 -74.56
N GLU A 82 55.35 -54.87 -73.37
CA GLU A 82 54.47 -54.21 -72.38
C GLU A 82 55.03 -52.86 -71.91
N ALA A 83 56.34 -52.78 -71.67
CA ALA A 83 57.01 -51.55 -71.25
C ALA A 83 56.95 -50.48 -72.35
N GLU A 84 57.19 -50.85 -73.61
CA GLU A 84 57.11 -49.92 -74.73
C GLU A 84 55.67 -49.48 -75.00
N LEU A 85 54.68 -50.37 -74.90
CA LEU A 85 53.27 -50.00 -74.98
C LEU A 85 52.88 -49.01 -73.88
N ARG A 86 53.31 -49.25 -72.64
CA ARG A 86 53.07 -48.32 -71.53
C ARG A 86 53.70 -46.96 -71.81
N ARG A 87 54.97 -46.94 -72.26
CA ARG A 87 55.66 -45.70 -72.63
C ARG A 87 54.91 -44.95 -73.73
N PHE A 88 54.45 -45.65 -74.77
CA PHE A 88 53.69 -45.06 -75.87
C PHE A 88 52.39 -44.43 -75.37
N VAL A 89 51.60 -45.15 -74.56
CA VAL A 89 50.34 -44.62 -74.01
C VAL A 89 50.60 -43.38 -73.15
N SER A 90 51.58 -43.43 -72.25
CA SER A 90 51.93 -42.28 -71.41
C SER A 90 52.38 -41.07 -72.25
N ALA A 91 53.19 -41.28 -73.29
CA ALA A 91 53.61 -40.21 -74.19
C ALA A 91 52.43 -39.62 -74.98
N CYS A 92 51.47 -40.45 -75.39
CA CYS A 92 50.24 -39.97 -76.05
C CYS A 92 49.35 -39.16 -75.11
N ASP A 93 49.21 -39.56 -73.84
CA ASP A 93 48.45 -38.82 -72.84
C ASP A 93 49.12 -37.47 -72.52
N GLU A 94 50.44 -37.44 -72.34
CA GLU A 94 51.20 -36.20 -72.16
C GLU A 94 51.02 -35.26 -73.35
N MET A 95 51.13 -35.76 -74.59
CA MET A 95 50.93 -34.97 -75.79
C MET A 95 49.50 -34.43 -75.91
N ARG A 96 48.49 -35.23 -75.54
CA ARG A 96 47.09 -34.77 -75.50
C ARG A 96 46.93 -33.61 -74.51
N ASP A 97 47.51 -33.75 -73.33
CA ASP A 97 47.38 -32.75 -72.26
C ASP A 97 48.11 -31.47 -72.63
N GLU A 98 49.29 -31.54 -73.27
CA GLU A 98 50.00 -30.39 -73.82
C GLU A 98 49.21 -29.68 -74.93
N VAL A 99 48.60 -30.44 -75.86
CA VAL A 99 47.76 -29.88 -76.92
C VAL A 99 46.51 -29.21 -76.34
N ARG A 100 45.96 -29.75 -75.25
CA ARG A 100 44.78 -29.19 -74.57
C ARG A 100 45.12 -28.00 -73.66
N ARG A 101 46.36 -27.91 -73.17
CA ARG A 101 46.77 -26.92 -72.18
C ARG A 101 46.42 -25.47 -72.56
N PRO A 102 46.67 -24.98 -73.80
CA PRO A 102 46.31 -23.61 -74.17
C PRO A 102 44.82 -23.33 -74.07
N LEU A 103 43.96 -24.32 -74.38
CA LEU A 103 42.51 -24.17 -74.26
C LEU A 103 42.10 -24.08 -72.79
N THR A 104 42.66 -24.94 -71.93
CA THR A 104 42.38 -24.92 -70.49
C THR A 104 42.85 -23.63 -69.83
N GLU A 105 44.03 -23.12 -70.20
CA GLU A 105 44.53 -21.82 -69.73
C GLU A 105 43.63 -20.67 -70.19
N TRP A 106 43.17 -20.69 -71.44
CA TRP A 106 42.24 -19.68 -71.97
C TRP A 106 40.86 -19.74 -71.28
N GLU A 107 40.30 -20.93 -71.06
CA GLU A 107 39.02 -21.12 -70.35
C GLU A 107 39.10 -20.55 -68.91
N ALA A 108 40.20 -20.82 -68.20
CA ALA A 108 40.43 -20.29 -66.86
C ALA A 108 40.58 -18.75 -66.86
N GLU A 109 41.27 -18.19 -67.85
CA GLU A 109 41.39 -16.74 -68.00
C GLU A 109 40.05 -16.08 -68.33
N GLN A 110 39.22 -16.70 -69.18
CA GLN A 110 37.87 -16.21 -69.47
C GLN A 110 36.98 -16.23 -68.23
N GLU A 111 37.10 -17.24 -67.38
CA GLU A 111 36.39 -17.28 -66.11
C GLU A 111 36.84 -16.14 -65.18
N ARG A 112 38.15 -15.88 -65.11
CA ARG A 112 38.70 -14.76 -64.34
C ARG A 112 38.22 -13.40 -64.85
N ILE A 113 38.27 -13.18 -66.16
CA ILE A 113 37.79 -11.95 -66.79
C ILE A 113 36.31 -11.74 -66.49
N LYS A 114 35.46 -12.77 -66.63
CA LYS A 114 34.04 -12.68 -66.29
C LYS A 114 33.80 -12.35 -64.82
N ALA A 115 34.59 -12.93 -63.92
CA ALA A 115 34.51 -12.63 -62.50
C ALA A 115 34.93 -11.17 -62.20
N GLU A 116 35.98 -10.68 -62.85
CA GLU A 116 36.44 -9.29 -62.73
C GLU A 116 35.43 -8.30 -63.32
N GLU A 117 34.88 -8.58 -64.50
CA GLU A 117 33.82 -7.78 -65.12
C GLU A 117 32.59 -7.71 -64.22
N ALA A 118 32.16 -8.84 -63.63
CA ALA A 118 31.05 -8.86 -62.68
C ALA A 118 31.35 -7.99 -61.44
N MET A 119 32.58 -8.04 -60.91
CA MET A 119 33.00 -7.17 -59.81
C MET A 119 33.05 -5.69 -60.21
N ASN A 120 33.51 -5.38 -61.41
CA ASN A 120 33.56 -4.01 -61.92
C ASN A 120 32.16 -3.41 -62.12
N VAL A 121 31.19 -4.21 -62.57
CA VAL A 121 29.77 -3.79 -62.66
C VAL A 121 29.24 -3.46 -61.27
N LEU A 122 29.42 -4.36 -60.29
CA LEU A 122 28.99 -4.11 -58.91
C LEU A 122 29.68 -2.88 -58.30
N HIS A 123 30.96 -2.68 -58.61
CA HIS A 123 31.70 -1.52 -58.16
C HIS A 123 31.15 -0.21 -58.77
N ALA A 124 30.84 -0.21 -60.06
CA ALA A 124 30.24 0.95 -60.73
C ALA A 124 28.85 1.29 -60.16
N GLU A 125 28.00 0.29 -59.92
CA GLU A 125 26.69 0.47 -59.28
C GLU A 125 26.83 1.04 -57.86
N ALA A 126 27.79 0.53 -57.08
CA ALA A 126 28.07 1.03 -55.74
C ALA A 126 28.55 2.50 -55.77
N LEU A 127 29.40 2.87 -56.72
CA LEU A 127 29.83 4.26 -56.90
C LEU A 127 28.67 5.18 -57.26
N GLU A 128 27.77 4.76 -58.16
CA GLU A 128 26.59 5.56 -58.50
C GLU A 128 25.67 5.76 -57.29
N MET A 129 25.45 4.71 -56.49
CA MET A 129 24.66 4.80 -55.26
C MET A 129 25.29 5.74 -54.23
N ASN A 130 26.62 5.67 -54.05
CA ASN A 130 27.34 6.58 -53.16
C ASN A 130 27.23 8.03 -53.61
N ILE A 131 27.35 8.29 -54.92
CA ILE A 131 27.19 9.65 -55.47
C ILE A 131 25.78 10.19 -55.19
N LYS A 132 24.74 9.38 -55.40
CA LYS A 132 23.35 9.78 -55.08
C LYS A 132 23.17 10.06 -53.59
N PHE A 133 23.71 9.19 -52.74
CA PHE A 133 23.64 9.37 -51.30
C PHE A 133 24.34 10.66 -50.83
N ASP A 134 25.51 10.96 -51.37
CA ASP A 134 26.25 12.19 -51.05
C ASP A 134 25.48 13.44 -51.52
N GLN A 135 24.85 13.39 -52.70
CA GLN A 135 23.99 14.47 -53.21
C GLN A 135 22.76 14.68 -52.32
N GLU A 136 22.07 13.61 -51.92
CA GLU A 136 20.92 13.68 -51.01
C GLU A 136 21.32 14.25 -49.65
N ARG A 137 22.49 13.85 -49.13
CA ARG A 137 23.00 14.35 -47.85
C ARG A 137 23.38 15.83 -47.93
N ALA A 138 23.96 16.28 -49.04
CA ALA A 138 24.26 17.69 -49.27
C ALA A 138 22.97 18.52 -49.34
N ALA A 139 21.98 18.09 -50.13
CA ALA A 139 20.68 18.76 -50.23
C ALA A 139 19.95 18.82 -48.89
N LYS A 140 19.99 17.74 -48.11
CA LYS A 140 19.41 17.72 -46.75
C LYS A 140 20.13 18.69 -45.81
N PHE A 141 21.46 18.73 -45.86
CA PHE A 141 22.24 19.65 -45.03
C PHE A 141 21.89 21.11 -45.34
N GLU A 142 21.76 21.47 -46.61
CA GLU A 142 21.34 22.82 -47.02
C GLU A 142 19.93 23.16 -46.52
N ALA A 143 18.97 22.24 -46.66
CA ALA A 143 17.60 22.42 -46.19
C ALA A 143 17.52 22.53 -44.65
N ASP A 144 18.24 21.67 -43.92
CA ASP A 144 18.32 21.72 -42.47
C ASP A 144 18.97 23.02 -41.98
N HIS A 145 19.99 23.52 -42.72
CA HIS A 145 20.63 24.79 -42.41
C HIS A 145 19.69 25.98 -42.63
N GLU A 146 18.96 26.03 -43.74
CA GLU A 146 17.96 27.06 -44.00
C GLU A 146 16.86 27.06 -42.94
N MET A 147 16.37 25.87 -42.57
CA MET A 147 15.38 25.71 -41.50
C MET A 147 15.92 26.22 -40.16
N ALA A 148 17.18 25.94 -39.82
CA ALA A 148 17.80 26.43 -38.60
C ALA A 148 17.89 27.97 -38.57
N LEU A 149 18.21 28.61 -39.71
CA LEU A 149 18.23 30.07 -39.82
C LEU A 149 16.83 30.67 -39.61
N LEU A 150 15.80 30.10 -40.23
CA LEU A 150 14.41 30.53 -40.06
C LEU A 150 13.93 30.37 -38.61
N MET A 151 14.29 29.26 -37.96
CA MET A 151 13.96 29.04 -36.55
C MET A 151 14.68 30.02 -35.63
N ASN A 152 15.95 30.34 -35.89
CA ASN A 152 16.67 31.37 -35.15
C ASN A 152 16.00 32.74 -35.32
N GLU A 153 15.63 33.13 -36.54
CA GLU A 153 14.93 34.39 -36.77
C GLU A 153 13.59 34.45 -36.02
N LYS A 154 12.85 33.33 -36.01
CA LYS A 154 11.59 33.22 -35.25
C LYS A 154 11.83 33.36 -33.75
N HIS A 155 12.85 32.69 -33.21
CA HIS A 155 13.22 32.82 -31.80
C HIS A 155 13.61 34.25 -31.43
N ASP A 156 14.39 34.92 -32.28
CA ASP A 156 14.77 36.33 -32.09
C ASP A 156 13.53 37.24 -32.10
N ARG A 157 12.56 36.97 -32.98
CA ARG A 157 11.29 37.71 -33.03
C ARG A 157 10.46 37.49 -31.78
N GLU A 158 10.27 36.24 -31.36
CA GLU A 158 9.53 35.91 -30.14
C GLU A 158 10.21 36.49 -28.89
N ALA A 159 11.55 36.51 -28.84
CA ALA A 159 12.29 37.13 -27.76
C ALA A 159 12.08 38.65 -27.72
N LYS A 160 12.06 39.32 -28.88
CA LYS A 160 11.73 40.75 -28.99
C LYS A 160 10.29 41.02 -28.56
N GLU A 161 9.32 40.25 -29.05
CA GLU A 161 7.91 40.40 -28.68
C GLU A 161 7.70 40.21 -27.18
N LYS A 162 8.34 39.20 -26.57
CA LYS A 162 8.32 39.00 -25.11
C LYS A 162 8.96 40.16 -24.34
N ALA A 163 10.07 40.70 -24.84
CA ALA A 163 10.71 41.86 -24.22
C ALA A 163 9.81 43.10 -24.28
N GLU A 164 9.16 43.35 -25.42
CA GLU A 164 8.19 44.43 -25.60
C GLU A 164 6.94 44.24 -24.73
N GLU A 165 6.44 43.01 -24.58
CA GLU A 165 5.32 42.71 -23.70
C GLU A 165 5.69 42.93 -22.23
N ALA A 166 6.87 42.45 -21.81
CA ALA A 166 7.39 42.69 -20.47
C ALA A 166 7.56 44.18 -20.18
N GLU A 167 8.05 44.97 -21.15
CA GLU A 167 8.12 46.42 -21.03
C GLU A 167 6.73 47.05 -20.90
N ARG A 168 5.77 46.65 -21.73
CA ARG A 168 4.36 47.12 -21.63
C ARG A 168 3.76 46.79 -20.27
N GLN A 169 3.98 45.59 -19.74
CA GLN A 169 3.51 45.19 -18.42
C GLN A 169 4.18 46.02 -17.31
N ARG A 170 5.48 46.33 -17.43
CA ARG A 170 6.18 47.22 -16.49
C ARG A 170 5.60 48.63 -16.50
N ILE A 171 5.35 49.20 -17.68
CA ILE A 171 4.74 50.53 -17.83
C ILE A 171 3.33 50.51 -17.22
N ALA A 172 2.50 49.53 -17.57
CA ALA A 172 1.14 49.40 -17.03
C ALA A 172 1.12 49.25 -15.50
N HIS A 173 2.05 48.46 -14.93
CA HIS A 173 2.18 48.32 -13.49
C HIS A 173 2.64 49.62 -12.82
N GLU A 174 3.57 50.37 -13.44
CA GLU A 174 4.00 51.67 -12.93
C GLU A 174 2.86 52.70 -12.96
N GLU A 175 2.06 52.72 -14.04
CA GLU A 175 0.88 53.56 -14.14
C GLU A 175 -0.20 53.18 -13.12
N GLU A 176 -0.44 51.90 -12.91
CA GLU A 176 -1.38 51.41 -11.90
C GLU A 176 -0.91 51.78 -10.48
N LEU A 177 0.39 51.63 -10.20
CA LEU A 177 0.97 52.08 -8.93
C LEU A 177 0.81 53.58 -8.72
N LYS A 178 0.99 54.40 -9.79
CA LYS A 178 0.72 55.85 -9.73
C LYS A 178 -0.76 56.14 -9.47
N ARG A 179 -1.69 55.39 -10.09
CA ARG A 179 -3.14 55.52 -9.85
C ARG A 179 -3.50 55.14 -8.42
N GLN A 180 -2.99 54.02 -7.92
CA GLN A 180 -3.21 53.59 -6.54
C GLN A 180 -2.62 54.57 -5.53
N ALA A 181 -1.44 55.14 -5.80
CA ALA A 181 -0.87 56.19 -4.97
C ALA A 181 -1.75 57.45 -4.97
N ALA A 182 -2.26 57.86 -6.15
CA ALA A 182 -3.17 59.00 -6.26
C ALA A 182 -4.53 58.74 -5.58
N GLU A 183 -5.08 57.53 -5.72
CA GLU A 183 -6.32 57.13 -5.06
C GLU A 183 -6.15 57.02 -3.55
N LYS A 184 -5.05 56.44 -3.08
CA LYS A 184 -4.71 56.40 -1.65
C LYS A 184 -4.56 57.80 -1.09
N ALA A 185 -3.91 58.71 -1.81
CA ALA A 185 -3.83 60.11 -1.41
C ALA A 185 -5.21 60.79 -1.34
N LYS A 186 -6.12 60.48 -2.27
CA LYS A 186 -7.52 60.95 -2.21
C LYS A 186 -8.28 60.36 -1.03
N ARG A 187 -8.21 59.05 -0.81
CA ARG A 187 -8.85 58.36 0.32
C ARG A 187 -8.31 58.87 1.65
N GLU A 188 -7.00 59.08 1.78
CA GLU A 188 -6.42 59.68 2.98
C GLU A 188 -6.87 61.14 3.19
N ALA A 189 -7.06 61.91 2.11
CA ALA A 189 -7.62 63.26 2.21
C ALA A 189 -9.11 63.24 2.59
N GLU A 190 -9.91 62.35 2.01
CA GLU A 190 -11.32 62.14 2.35
C GLU A 190 -11.49 61.63 3.78
N GLU A 191 -10.67 60.67 4.22
CA GLU A 191 -10.66 60.19 5.60
C GLU A 191 -10.27 61.29 6.58
N LYS A 192 -9.33 62.19 6.23
CA LYS A 192 -9.01 63.35 7.06
C LYS A 192 -10.20 64.28 7.18
N ILE A 193 -10.88 64.58 6.08
CA ILE A 193 -12.10 65.41 6.07
C ILE A 193 -13.20 64.75 6.90
N GLU A 194 -13.39 63.44 6.78
CA GLU A 194 -14.42 62.72 7.53
C GLU A 194 -14.07 62.60 9.02
N ARG A 195 -12.80 62.42 9.36
CA ARG A 195 -12.33 62.49 10.76
C ARG A 195 -12.54 63.88 11.35
N GLU A 196 -12.25 64.94 10.60
CA GLU A 196 -12.52 66.32 11.03
C GLU A 196 -14.02 66.58 11.19
N ARG A 197 -14.87 66.07 10.30
CA ARG A 197 -16.34 66.13 10.42
C ARG A 197 -16.85 65.33 11.60
N ALA A 198 -16.34 64.12 11.82
CA ALA A 198 -16.71 63.28 12.95
C ALA A 198 -16.26 63.90 14.28
N GLU A 199 -15.09 64.53 14.31
CA GLU A 199 -14.61 65.27 15.48
C GLU A 199 -15.44 66.54 15.73
N ALA A 200 -15.80 67.28 14.69
CA ALA A 200 -16.72 68.41 14.79
C ALA A 200 -18.10 67.97 15.29
N SER A 201 -18.65 66.86 14.77
CA SER A 201 -19.92 66.29 15.22
C SER A 201 -19.86 65.80 16.67
N ARG A 202 -18.74 65.20 17.10
CA ARG A 202 -18.52 64.82 18.50
C ARG A 202 -18.46 66.06 19.41
N ARG A 203 -17.78 67.13 19.00
CA ARG A 203 -17.74 68.39 19.74
C ARG A 203 -19.13 69.02 19.84
N GLU A 204 -19.91 69.02 18.77
CA GLU A 204 -21.31 69.48 18.80
C GLU A 204 -22.20 68.61 19.69
N ALA A 205 -22.04 67.28 19.65
CA ALA A 205 -22.78 66.37 20.52
C ALA A 205 -22.40 66.54 22.00
N GLU A 206 -21.11 66.76 22.30
CA GLU A 206 -20.65 67.05 23.67
C GLU A 206 -21.18 68.40 24.18
N LEU A 207 -21.21 69.42 23.31
CA LEU A 207 -21.83 70.71 23.64
C LEU A 207 -23.34 70.59 23.87
N LYS A 208 -24.05 69.78 23.06
CA LYS A 208 -25.47 69.49 23.27
C LYS A 208 -25.71 68.70 24.54
N LEU A 209 -24.88 67.71 24.86
CA LEU A 209 -25.00 66.95 26.10
C LEU A 209 -24.77 67.85 27.33
N LYS A 210 -23.78 68.75 27.27
CA LYS A 210 -23.56 69.76 28.33
C LYS A 210 -24.73 70.74 28.44
N ALA A 211 -25.31 71.17 27.32
CA ALA A 211 -26.50 72.02 27.32
C ALA A 211 -27.73 71.30 27.90
N GLU A 212 -27.96 70.02 27.55
CA GLU A 212 -29.05 69.21 28.08
C GLU A 212 -28.85 68.90 29.57
N GLN A 213 -27.62 68.65 30.02
CA GLN A 213 -27.31 68.53 31.44
C GLN A 213 -27.58 69.84 32.20
N ALA A 214 -27.18 70.99 31.65
CA ALA A 214 -27.48 72.28 32.25
C ALA A 214 -28.99 72.58 32.25
N GLU A 215 -29.74 72.18 31.22
CA GLU A 215 -31.19 72.32 31.19
C GLU A 215 -31.88 71.41 32.22
N ARG A 216 -31.43 70.15 32.35
CA ARG A 216 -31.90 69.22 33.38
C ARG A 216 -31.59 69.71 34.78
N GLU A 217 -30.43 70.31 35.01
CA GLU A 217 -30.08 70.94 36.29
C GLU A 217 -30.97 72.15 36.60
N ARG A 218 -31.32 72.96 35.60
CA ARG A 218 -32.28 74.06 35.77
C ARG A 218 -33.69 73.56 36.08
N ILE A 219 -34.18 72.56 35.35
CA ILE A 219 -35.50 71.95 35.62
C ILE A 219 -35.53 71.30 37.00
N ALA A 220 -34.45 70.62 37.40
CA ALA A 220 -34.34 70.04 38.74
C ALA A 220 -34.28 71.12 39.84
N ALA A 221 -33.61 72.25 39.59
CA ALA A 221 -33.59 73.39 40.51
C ALA A 221 -34.98 74.06 40.63
N ASP A 222 -35.70 74.22 39.52
CA ASP A 222 -37.05 74.79 39.49
C ASP A 222 -38.07 73.85 40.19
N GLN A 223 -37.98 72.53 39.97
CA GLN A 223 -38.82 71.55 40.67
C GLN A 223 -38.51 71.48 42.16
N LYS A 224 -37.25 71.65 42.57
CA LYS A 224 -36.85 71.69 43.98
C LYS A 224 -37.35 72.95 44.67
N ALA A 225 -37.34 74.09 43.99
CA ALA A 225 -37.91 75.35 44.48
C ALA A 225 -39.45 75.31 44.59
N GLU A 226 -40.14 74.61 43.69
CA GLU A 226 -41.59 74.43 43.74
C GLU A 226 -42.01 73.44 44.85
N ALA A 227 -41.22 72.38 45.06
CA ALA A 227 -41.41 71.43 46.16
C ALA A 227 -41.16 72.08 47.54
N GLU A 228 -40.15 72.94 47.68
CA GLU A 228 -39.92 73.70 48.92
C GLU A 228 -41.06 74.69 49.22
N LYS A 229 -41.66 75.34 48.21
CA LYS A 229 -42.81 76.22 48.40
C LYS A 229 -44.07 75.47 48.85
N LYS A 230 -44.32 74.27 48.32
CA LYS A 230 -45.43 73.42 48.77
C LYS A 230 -45.20 72.86 50.18
N ALA A 231 -43.97 72.42 50.48
CA ALA A 231 -43.62 71.91 51.82
C ALA A 231 -43.55 72.99 52.92
N ALA A 232 -43.43 74.28 52.55
CA ALA A 232 -43.54 75.40 53.49
C ALA A 232 -45.01 75.80 53.75
N ALA A 233 -45.88 75.70 52.75
CA ALA A 233 -47.32 75.95 52.91
C ALA A 233 -48.01 74.88 53.78
N GLU A 234 -47.65 73.61 53.60
CA GLU A 234 -48.20 72.49 54.38
C GLU A 234 -47.74 72.50 55.85
N ARG A 235 -46.52 72.99 56.12
CA ARG A 235 -46.01 73.18 57.49
C ARG A 235 -46.75 74.29 58.26
N ALA A 236 -47.11 75.39 57.58
CA ALA A 236 -47.86 76.49 58.18
C ALA A 236 -49.34 76.13 58.47
N GLU A 237 -49.91 75.19 57.73
CA GLU A 237 -51.27 74.69 57.97
C GLU A 237 -51.30 73.65 59.12
N ARG A 238 -50.27 72.79 59.23
CA ARG A 238 -50.11 71.87 60.37
C ARG A 238 -49.92 72.59 61.71
N GLU A 239 -49.11 73.64 61.75
CA GLU A 239 -48.89 74.41 63.01
C GLU A 239 -50.17 75.12 63.50
N LYS A 240 -51.07 75.52 62.60
CA LYS A 240 -52.38 76.10 62.97
C LYS A 240 -53.40 75.07 63.46
N GLN A 241 -53.30 73.82 63.01
CA GLN A 241 -54.19 72.74 63.46
C GLN A 241 -53.71 72.11 64.78
N GLU A 242 -52.40 72.03 65.01
CA GLU A 242 -51.84 71.54 66.28
C GLU A 242 -52.13 72.49 67.46
N ALA A 243 -52.23 73.80 67.24
CA ALA A 243 -52.62 74.75 68.30
C ALA A 243 -54.09 74.58 68.75
N ILE A 244 -54.99 74.15 67.85
CA ILE A 244 -56.41 73.93 68.15
C ILE A 244 -56.63 72.55 68.81
N GLU A 245 -55.77 71.56 68.51
CA GLU A 245 -55.79 70.26 69.19
C GLU A 245 -55.21 70.30 70.61
N VAL A 246 -54.23 71.16 70.90
CA VAL A 246 -53.66 71.30 72.25
C VAL A 246 -54.67 71.87 73.26
N GLU A 247 -55.60 72.73 72.82
CA GLU A 247 -56.66 73.27 73.69
C GLU A 247 -57.78 72.24 73.93
N LYS A 248 -58.10 71.42 72.93
CA LYS A 248 -59.06 70.30 73.08
C LYS A 248 -58.48 69.12 73.89
N ARG A 249 -57.17 68.84 73.79
CA ARG A 249 -56.52 67.80 74.60
C ARG A 249 -56.50 68.12 76.09
N LYS A 250 -56.41 69.40 76.48
CA LYS A 250 -56.50 69.82 77.89
C LYS A 250 -57.90 69.61 78.49
N ALA A 251 -58.96 69.66 77.69
CA ALA A 251 -60.31 69.33 78.11
C ALA A 251 -60.59 67.81 78.14
N GLN A 252 -59.88 67.03 77.32
CA GLN A 252 -60.01 65.56 77.29
C GLN A 252 -59.17 64.85 78.36
N GLU A 253 -57.99 65.37 78.70
CA GLU A 253 -57.12 64.82 79.75
C GLU A 253 -57.75 64.98 81.17
N GLU A 254 -58.67 65.92 81.37
CA GLU A 254 -59.43 66.04 82.62
C GLU A 254 -60.54 64.97 82.76
N ALA A 255 -61.09 64.48 81.65
CA ALA A 255 -62.04 63.37 81.62
C ALA A 255 -61.33 62.00 81.82
N ASP A 256 -60.10 61.86 81.34
CA ASP A 256 -59.28 60.65 81.54
C ASP A 256 -58.68 60.53 82.96
N ARG A 257 -58.61 61.64 83.71
CA ARG A 257 -58.16 61.67 85.11
C ARG A 257 -59.18 61.05 86.08
N ILE A 258 -60.49 61.09 85.77
CA ILE A 258 -61.56 60.60 86.67
C ILE A 258 -61.83 59.09 86.52
N LYS A 259 -61.51 58.45 85.39
CA LYS A 259 -61.74 57.00 85.21
C LYS A 259 -60.52 56.13 85.51
N ARG A 260 -59.30 56.62 85.24
CA ARG A 260 -58.06 55.89 85.59
C ARG A 260 -57.85 55.79 87.11
N GLU A 261 -58.48 56.66 87.90
CA GLU A 261 -58.54 56.55 89.36
C GLU A 261 -59.44 55.38 89.85
N ALA A 262 -60.34 54.87 88.99
CA ALA A 262 -61.22 53.74 89.31
C ALA A 262 -60.63 52.37 88.95
N GLU A 263 -59.76 52.28 87.94
CA GLU A 263 -59.12 51.01 87.54
C GLU A 263 -57.76 50.76 88.22
N ALA A 264 -57.09 51.82 88.68
CA ALA A 264 -55.83 51.71 89.44
C ALA A 264 -55.98 51.14 90.87
N LYS A 265 -57.20 51.07 91.43
CA LYS A 265 -57.46 50.47 92.76
C LYS A 265 -57.66 48.95 92.73
N GLU A 266 -58.07 48.37 91.61
CA GLU A 266 -58.40 46.94 91.53
C GLU A 266 -57.20 46.07 91.13
N VAL A 267 -56.27 46.59 90.33
CA VAL A 267 -55.12 45.79 89.86
C VAL A 267 -53.95 45.76 90.87
N ALA A 268 -53.84 46.75 91.77
CA ALA A 268 -52.74 46.85 92.73
C ALA A 268 -52.94 46.04 94.03
N ARG A 269 -54.17 45.63 94.39
CA ARG A 269 -54.45 44.88 95.65
C ARG A 269 -54.32 43.36 95.49
N LEU A 270 -54.49 42.83 94.28
CA LEU A 270 -54.52 41.40 94.00
C LEU A 270 -53.16 40.78 93.69
N ALA A 271 -52.13 41.60 93.44
CA ALA A 271 -50.79 41.14 93.12
C ALA A 271 -49.88 40.94 94.35
N GLU A 272 -50.18 41.55 95.50
CA GLU A 272 -49.26 41.56 96.66
C GLU A 272 -49.50 40.44 97.69
N GLU A 273 -50.72 39.92 97.89
CA GLU A 273 -51.01 39.00 99.03
C GLU A 273 -51.11 37.51 98.63
N LYS A 274 -51.37 37.20 97.36
CA LYS A 274 -51.51 35.81 96.85
C LYS A 274 -50.18 35.08 96.56
N ARG A 275 -49.05 35.75 96.80
CA ARG A 275 -47.73 35.11 96.72
C ARG A 275 -47.17 34.69 98.07
N ILE A 276 -47.89 35.04 99.15
CA ILE A 276 -47.80 34.30 100.40
C ILE A 276 -48.71 33.10 100.18
N ALA A 277 -48.18 32.01 99.64
CA ALA A 277 -47.55 31.10 100.57
C ALA A 277 -48.60 30.78 101.67
N ASP A 278 -49.79 30.29 101.30
CA ASP A 278 -49.97 29.12 100.41
C ASP A 278 -48.84 28.05 100.58
N GLU A 279 -48.14 28.15 101.71
CA GLU A 279 -46.95 27.52 102.28
C GLU A 279 -47.22 27.32 103.78
N ALA A 280 -48.42 26.87 104.18
CA ALA A 280 -48.61 26.62 105.61
C ALA A 280 -49.56 25.51 106.08
N ALA A 281 -50.62 25.09 105.37
CA ALA A 281 -51.67 24.33 106.07
C ALA A 281 -52.03 22.95 105.50
N ALA A 282 -53.21 22.77 104.97
CA ALA A 282 -53.99 21.60 105.39
C ALA A 282 -53.99 20.45 104.39
N ARG A 283 -52.82 20.07 103.89
CA ARG A 283 -52.60 18.82 103.16
C ARG A 283 -52.61 17.58 104.08
N ALA A 284 -53.29 17.57 105.24
CA ALA A 284 -52.90 16.64 106.32
C ALA A 284 -53.92 15.66 106.94
N ALA A 285 -55.26 15.72 106.76
CA ALA A 285 -56.09 14.82 107.61
C ALA A 285 -57.40 14.24 107.05
N ASP A 286 -58.12 14.85 106.10
CA ASP A 286 -59.47 14.34 105.72
C ASP A 286 -59.51 13.40 104.50
N VAL A 287 -58.41 12.66 104.25
CA VAL A 287 -58.37 11.58 103.24
C VAL A 287 -58.86 10.25 103.79
N GLU A 288 -58.40 9.76 104.93
CA GLU A 288 -58.49 8.30 105.16
C GLU A 288 -59.78 7.81 105.82
N HIS A 289 -60.46 8.65 106.59
CA HIS A 289 -61.56 8.19 107.45
C HIS A 289 -62.82 7.78 106.66
N ARG A 290 -63.20 8.51 105.61
CA ARG A 290 -64.47 8.26 104.89
C ARG A 290 -64.44 7.07 103.93
N ARG A 291 -63.24 6.59 103.56
CA ARG A 291 -63.06 5.46 102.65
C ARG A 291 -63.23 4.10 103.34
N ALA A 292 -62.79 3.93 104.59
CA ALA A 292 -62.85 2.66 105.32
C ALA A 292 -64.28 2.26 105.75
N ILE A 293 -65.10 3.25 106.16
CA ILE A 293 -66.45 3.02 106.68
C ILE A 293 -67.41 2.52 105.57
N ASN A 294 -67.39 3.15 104.40
CA ASN A 294 -68.30 2.79 103.32
C ASN A 294 -67.99 1.41 102.70
N ALA A 295 -66.73 0.96 102.74
CA ALA A 295 -66.33 -0.35 102.20
C ALA A 295 -66.86 -1.53 103.05
N SER A 296 -66.84 -1.42 104.38
CA SER A 296 -67.39 -2.46 105.27
C SER A 296 -68.91 -2.60 105.15
N ALA A 297 -69.62 -1.49 104.94
CA ALA A 297 -71.07 -1.48 104.76
C ALA A 297 -71.51 -2.16 103.45
N VAL A 298 -70.70 -2.07 102.38
CA VAL A 298 -70.94 -2.79 101.12
C VAL A 298 -70.75 -4.30 101.32
N GLN A 299 -69.73 -4.71 102.09
CA GLN A 299 -69.43 -6.13 102.31
C GLN A 299 -70.50 -6.86 103.15
N ALA A 300 -71.04 -6.22 104.20
CA ALA A 300 -72.08 -6.84 105.03
C ALA A 300 -73.40 -7.10 104.29
N LEU A 301 -73.71 -6.26 103.27
CA LEU A 301 -74.88 -6.45 102.41
C LEU A 301 -74.66 -7.61 101.41
N ILE A 302 -73.41 -7.85 101.01
CA ILE A 302 -73.03 -8.98 100.14
C ILE A 302 -73.09 -10.31 100.91
N ASP A 303 -72.58 -10.36 102.14
CA ASP A 303 -72.62 -11.57 102.99
C ASP A 303 -74.05 -11.98 103.39
N GLN A 304 -75.00 -11.05 103.28
CA GLN A 304 -76.44 -11.29 103.47
C GLN A 304 -77.19 -11.67 102.18
N GLY A 305 -76.49 -11.95 101.07
CA GLY A 305 -77.10 -12.54 99.86
C GLY A 305 -77.75 -11.57 98.87
N ILE A 306 -77.44 -10.26 98.93
CA ILE A 306 -77.83 -9.24 97.93
C ILE A 306 -76.72 -9.07 96.87
N PRO A 307 -77.02 -8.97 95.56
CA PRO A 307 -76.02 -8.67 94.53
C PRO A 307 -75.32 -7.31 94.75
N ASP A 308 -74.00 -7.27 94.52
CA ASP A 308 -73.06 -6.16 94.77
C ASP A 308 -73.58 -4.75 94.39
N ASP A 309 -74.24 -4.62 93.24
CA ASP A 309 -74.70 -3.33 92.74
C ASP A 309 -75.77 -2.66 93.62
N TRP A 310 -76.65 -3.43 94.27
CA TRP A 310 -77.74 -2.87 95.09
C TRP A 310 -77.32 -2.63 96.53
N ALA A 311 -76.38 -3.44 97.03
CA ALA A 311 -75.70 -3.18 98.29
C ALA A 311 -75.11 -1.75 98.33
N LYS A 312 -74.42 -1.33 97.25
CA LYS A 312 -73.88 0.05 97.11
C LYS A 312 -74.96 1.12 97.16
N ALA A 313 -76.14 0.87 96.58
CA ALA A 313 -77.25 1.81 96.61
C ALA A 313 -77.80 2.02 98.04
N CYS A 314 -77.90 0.95 98.84
CA CYS A 314 -78.32 1.03 100.24
C CYS A 314 -77.33 1.82 101.13
N VAL A 315 -76.02 1.56 101.03
CA VAL A 315 -74.98 2.28 101.83
C VAL A 315 -74.95 3.77 101.49
N VAL A 316 -75.09 4.13 100.21
CA VAL A 316 -75.12 5.54 99.76
C VAL A 316 -76.38 6.28 100.25
N ALA A 317 -77.54 5.61 100.31
CA ALA A 317 -78.76 6.19 100.86
C ALA A 317 -78.67 6.38 102.39
N ILE A 318 -78.00 5.46 103.08
CA ILE A 318 -77.79 5.46 104.54
C ILE A 318 -76.74 6.50 104.97
N ALA A 319 -75.59 6.59 104.30
CA ALA A 319 -74.57 7.62 104.60
C ALA A 319 -75.04 9.07 104.35
N ARG A 320 -76.24 9.26 103.79
CA ARG A 320 -76.93 10.55 103.69
C ARG A 320 -78.03 10.78 104.73
N GLY A 321 -78.43 9.80 105.54
CA GLY A 321 -79.55 9.93 106.49
C GLY A 321 -80.94 10.00 105.84
N LYS A 322 -81.15 9.46 104.63
CA LYS A 322 -82.47 9.45 103.95
C LYS A 322 -83.45 8.39 104.45
N VAL A 323 -83.03 7.55 105.38
CA VAL A 323 -83.86 6.50 105.96
C VAL A 323 -84.21 6.94 107.38
N PRO A 324 -85.47 7.23 107.69
CA PRO A 324 -85.97 7.24 109.06
C PRO A 324 -86.29 5.82 109.50
N ALA A 325 -86.28 5.60 110.82
CA ALA A 325 -86.44 4.27 111.42
C ALA A 325 -85.45 3.26 110.82
N THR A 326 -84.19 3.69 110.82
CA THR A 326 -82.96 2.89 110.73
C THR A 326 -82.37 2.62 112.12
N THR A 327 -83.12 2.92 113.19
CA THR A 327 -83.03 2.12 114.39
C THR A 327 -84.39 1.49 114.52
N ILE A 328 -84.57 0.44 113.73
CA ILE A 328 -85.51 -0.62 114.07
C ILE A 328 -84.81 -1.38 115.18
N ASN A 329 -84.75 -0.72 116.33
CA ASN A 329 -84.66 -1.46 117.55
C ASN A 329 -86.05 -1.92 117.89
N TYR A 330 -86.01 -3.13 118.39
CA TYR A 330 -86.92 -3.60 119.38
C TYR A 330 -86.65 -2.88 120.70
#